data_AF-A0A127V9F2-F1
#
_entry.id   AF-A0A127V9F2-F1
#
_cell.length_a   1.000
_cell.length_b   1.000
_cell.length_c   1.000
_cell.angle_alpha   90.00
_cell.angle_beta   90.00
_cell.angle_gamma   90.00
#
_symmetry.space_group_name_H-M   'P 1'
#
loop_
_entity.id
_entity.type
_entity.pdbx_description
1 polymer ?
#
loop_
_entity_poly.entity_id
_entity_poly.type
_entity_poly.pdbx_seq_one_letter_code
_entity_poly.pdbx_strand_id
1 'polypeptide(L)'
;MISKVMLTMESRIHGDMYVRFGGGLAETYHRKVAKRCWPSPLKEVADLSAVEKHLTFKVARVAFATTVTMANGIPIESVSKMLGHTSIKTTQIYAKIMDNKVGEDMEVLKNKSEAA
;
A
#
# COMPACT_ATOMS: atom_id res chain seq x y z
N MET A 1 -19.72 -22.70 1.91
CA MET A 1 -18.41 -23.16 1.40
C MET A 1 -17.27 -22.29 1.95
N ILE A 2 -17.10 -22.21 3.28
CA ILE A 2 -16.09 -21.35 3.93
C ILE A 2 -14.87 -22.15 4.43
N SER A 3 -14.90 -23.48 4.33
CA SER A 3 -14.16 -24.31 5.29
C SER A 3 -12.83 -24.89 4.81
N LYS A 4 -12.36 -24.67 3.58
CA LYS A 4 -11.13 -25.34 3.08
C LYS A 4 -9.87 -24.45 3.02
N VAL A 5 -10.03 -23.14 2.83
CA VAL A 5 -8.90 -22.20 2.81
C VAL A 5 -8.43 -21.84 4.23
N MET A 6 -9.36 -21.72 5.19
CA MET A 6 -9.02 -21.43 6.60
C MET A 6 -8.12 -22.52 7.21
N LEU A 7 -8.48 -23.79 7.02
CA LEU A 7 -7.76 -24.93 7.59
C LEU A 7 -6.31 -25.05 7.07
N THR A 8 -6.03 -24.67 5.83
CA THR A 8 -4.68 -24.74 5.24
C THR A 8 -3.77 -23.60 5.69
N MET A 9 -4.34 -22.43 6.00
CA MET A 9 -3.57 -21.31 6.58
C MET A 9 -3.23 -21.58 8.04
N GLU A 10 -4.17 -22.12 8.83
CA GLU A 10 -3.95 -22.45 10.24
C GLU A 10 -2.86 -23.50 10.45
N SER A 11 -2.80 -24.51 9.56
CA SER A 11 -1.79 -25.58 9.64
C SER A 11 -0.38 -25.13 9.24
N ARG A 12 -0.23 -24.20 8.29
CA ARG A 12 1.10 -23.60 7.98
C ARG A 12 1.61 -22.69 9.09
N ILE A 13 0.71 -21.95 9.73
CA ILE A 13 1.05 -21.04 10.84
C ILE A 13 1.44 -21.84 12.09
N HIS A 14 0.75 -22.96 12.37
CA HIS A 14 1.08 -23.82 13.50
C HIS A 14 2.50 -24.44 13.39
N GLY A 15 2.87 -24.94 12.21
CA GLY A 15 4.17 -25.56 11.98
C GLY A 15 5.35 -24.58 12.14
N ASP A 16 5.27 -23.39 11.53
CA ASP A 16 6.33 -22.38 11.63
C ASP A 16 6.46 -21.79 13.05
N MET A 17 5.37 -21.76 13.81
CA MET A 17 5.36 -21.24 15.18
C MET A 17 5.94 -22.22 16.21
N TYR A 18 5.77 -23.53 16.01
CA TYR A 18 6.33 -24.57 16.87
C TYR A 18 7.87 -24.61 16.78
N VAL A 19 8.41 -24.51 15.55
CA VAL A 19 9.87 -24.57 15.27
C VAL A 19 10.61 -23.34 15.83
N ARG A 20 9.97 -22.16 15.86
CA ARG A 20 10.62 -20.92 16.30
C ARG A 20 10.59 -20.66 17.80
N PHE A 21 9.65 -21.24 18.56
CA PHE A 21 9.39 -20.81 19.94
C PHE A 21 9.24 -21.96 20.95
N GLY A 22 9.55 -23.20 20.59
CA GLY A 22 9.83 -24.27 21.56
C GLY A 22 8.74 -24.52 22.62
N GLY A 23 7.46 -24.49 22.23
CA GLY A 23 6.36 -24.95 23.10
C GLY A 23 5.59 -23.88 23.89
N GLY A 24 5.96 -22.60 23.84
CA GLY A 24 5.16 -21.50 24.42
C GLY A 24 4.00 -21.05 23.52
N LEU A 25 3.13 -21.98 23.10
CA LEU A 25 2.22 -21.76 21.96
C LEU A 25 1.05 -20.82 22.29
N ALA A 26 0.36 -21.00 23.41
CA ALA A 26 -0.91 -20.30 23.68
C ALA A 26 -0.75 -18.80 23.97
N GLU A 27 0.13 -18.41 24.90
CA GLU A 27 0.34 -17.00 25.26
C GLU A 27 0.98 -16.18 24.13
N THR A 28 1.92 -16.76 23.40
CA THR A 28 2.57 -16.06 22.27
C THR A 28 1.65 -15.96 21.06
N TYR A 29 0.77 -16.94 20.85
CA TYR A 29 -0.30 -16.89 19.84
C TYR A 29 -1.28 -15.76 20.16
N HIS A 30 -1.86 -15.70 21.35
CA HIS A 30 -2.82 -14.65 21.70
C HIS A 30 -2.23 -13.24 21.61
N ARG A 31 -0.98 -13.02 22.04
CA ARG A 31 -0.31 -11.70 21.95
C ARG A 31 -0.02 -11.27 20.50
N LYS A 32 0.24 -12.21 19.58
CA LYS A 32 0.57 -11.92 18.18
C LYS A 32 -0.66 -11.94 17.27
N VAL A 33 -1.65 -12.77 17.55
CA VAL A 33 -2.91 -12.88 16.81
C VAL A 33 -3.84 -11.73 17.17
N ALA A 34 -3.89 -11.30 18.44
CA ALA A 34 -4.59 -10.07 18.82
C ALA A 34 -3.98 -8.82 18.14
N LYS A 35 -2.66 -8.83 17.87
CA LYS A 35 -1.99 -7.78 17.08
C LYS A 35 -2.13 -7.95 15.56
N ARG A 36 -2.50 -9.14 15.08
CA ARG A 36 -2.77 -9.46 13.67
C ARG A 36 -4.26 -9.56 13.38
N CYS A 37 -5.11 -9.06 14.29
CA CYS A 37 -6.55 -9.21 14.17
C CYS A 37 -7.00 -8.57 12.86
N TRP A 38 -7.78 -9.35 12.11
CA TRP A 38 -8.32 -9.15 10.75
C TRP A 38 -7.47 -9.60 9.56
N PRO A 39 -8.10 -10.11 8.48
CA PRO A 39 -7.44 -10.12 7.19
C PRO A 39 -6.94 -8.70 6.93
N SER A 40 -5.77 -8.55 6.30
CA SER A 40 -5.26 -7.21 6.04
C SER A 40 -6.37 -6.41 5.35
N PRO A 41 -6.61 -5.14 5.74
CA PRO A 41 -7.67 -4.33 5.12
C PRO A 41 -7.53 -4.26 3.60
N LEU A 42 -6.31 -4.44 3.09
CA LEU A 42 -6.02 -4.56 1.66
C LEU A 42 -6.55 -5.84 1.01
N LYS A 43 -6.62 -6.96 1.74
CA LYS A 43 -7.19 -8.20 1.24
C LYS A 43 -8.70 -8.09 1.10
N GLU A 44 -9.36 -7.47 2.07
CA GLU A 44 -10.80 -7.19 1.98
C GLU A 44 -11.11 -6.20 0.85
N VAL A 45 -10.33 -5.13 0.73
CA VAL A 45 -10.46 -4.20 -0.39
C VAL A 45 -10.19 -4.90 -1.72
N ALA A 46 -9.21 -5.81 -1.81
CA ALA A 46 -8.94 -6.59 -3.02
C ALA A 46 -10.13 -7.50 -3.39
N ASP A 47 -10.70 -8.19 -2.41
CA ASP A 47 -11.85 -9.07 -2.59
C ASP A 47 -13.09 -8.28 -3.08
N LEU A 48 -13.29 -7.05 -2.57
CA LEU A 48 -14.37 -6.14 -3.00
C LEU A 48 -14.13 -5.53 -4.39
N SER A 49 -12.89 -5.22 -4.73
CA SER A 49 -12.53 -4.55 -5.99
C SER A 49 -12.20 -5.53 -7.12
N ALA A 50 -12.37 -6.84 -6.90
CA ALA A 50 -12.08 -7.91 -7.85
C ALA A 50 -10.66 -7.82 -8.45
N VAL A 51 -9.68 -7.39 -7.66
CA VAL A 51 -8.29 -7.27 -8.11
C VAL A 51 -7.58 -8.62 -7.91
N GLU A 52 -7.26 -9.30 -9.01
CA GLU A 52 -6.56 -10.60 -8.97
C GLU A 52 -5.10 -10.49 -8.48
N LYS A 53 -4.54 -9.27 -8.46
CA LYS A 53 -3.17 -9.03 -8.01
C LYS A 53 -3.10 -9.02 -6.49
N HIS A 54 -2.06 -9.67 -5.95
CA HIS A 54 -1.80 -9.66 -4.51
C HIS A 54 -1.47 -8.24 -4.01
N LEU A 55 -2.43 -7.60 -3.34
CA LEU A 55 -2.25 -6.26 -2.77
C LEU A 55 -1.37 -6.33 -1.52
N THR A 56 -0.24 -5.61 -1.58
CA THR A 56 0.62 -5.38 -0.41
C THR A 56 0.57 -3.91 -0.02
N PHE A 57 0.94 -3.60 1.24
CA PHE A 57 1.03 -2.21 1.71
C PHE A 57 1.99 -1.36 0.87
N LYS A 58 3.02 -1.96 0.27
CA LYS A 58 3.91 -1.26 -0.64
C LYS A 58 3.16 -0.83 -1.91
N VAL A 59 2.38 -1.73 -2.52
CA VAL A 59 1.56 -1.41 -3.72
C VAL A 59 0.52 -0.35 -3.39
N ALA A 60 -0.19 -0.48 -2.28
CA ALA A 60 -1.18 0.52 -1.84
C ALA A 60 -0.54 1.90 -1.62
N ARG A 61 0.63 1.95 -0.98
CA ARG A 61 1.39 3.20 -0.80
C ARG A 61 1.83 3.82 -2.14
N VAL A 62 2.26 3.00 -3.09
CA VAL A 62 2.65 3.48 -4.43
C VAL A 62 1.43 4.02 -5.17
N ALA A 63 0.29 3.33 -5.14
CA ALA A 63 -0.95 3.80 -5.76
C ALA A 63 -1.43 5.12 -5.15
N PHE A 64 -1.40 5.25 -3.82
CA PHE A 64 -1.73 6.53 -3.16
C PHE A 64 -0.81 7.68 -3.61
N ALA A 65 0.49 7.42 -3.77
CA ALA A 65 1.42 8.44 -4.25
C ALA A 65 1.15 8.82 -5.71
N THR A 66 0.96 7.85 -6.60
CA THR A 66 0.86 8.13 -8.04
C THR A 66 -0.54 8.60 -8.45
N THR A 67 -1.59 7.82 -8.20
CA THR A 67 -2.94 8.12 -8.71
C THR A 67 -3.73 9.07 -7.83
N VAL A 68 -3.58 9.03 -6.51
CA VAL A 68 -4.40 9.85 -5.61
C VAL A 68 -3.81 11.25 -5.39
N THR A 69 -2.50 11.39 -5.32
CA THR A 69 -1.88 12.69 -5.02
C THR A 69 -1.21 13.31 -6.24
N MET A 70 -0.30 12.60 -6.90
CA MET A 70 0.44 13.17 -8.03
C MET A 70 -0.42 13.41 -9.27
N ALA A 71 -1.34 12.51 -9.63
CA ALA A 71 -2.28 12.76 -10.73
C ALA A 71 -3.23 13.95 -10.44
N ASN A 72 -3.54 14.21 -9.17
CA ASN A 72 -4.40 15.33 -8.75
C ASN A 72 -3.64 16.66 -8.55
N GLY A 73 -2.47 16.83 -9.17
CA GLY A 73 -1.77 18.12 -9.13
C GLY A 73 -0.92 18.38 -7.87
N ILE A 74 -0.86 17.47 -6.89
CA ILE A 74 -0.14 17.73 -5.63
C ILE A 74 1.40 17.67 -5.85
N PRO A 75 2.17 18.65 -5.34
CA PRO A 75 3.62 18.68 -5.50
C PRO A 75 4.34 17.62 -4.65
N ILE A 76 5.52 17.21 -5.11
CA ILE A 76 6.23 16.03 -4.58
C ILE A 76 6.72 16.23 -3.14
N GLU A 77 6.97 17.47 -2.71
CA GLU A 77 7.40 17.76 -1.33
C GLU A 77 6.25 17.49 -0.35
N SER A 78 5.04 17.89 -0.72
CA SER A 78 3.83 17.64 0.06
C SER A 78 3.54 16.14 0.15
N VAL A 79 3.65 15.42 -0.97
CA VAL A 79 3.48 13.96 -0.99
C VAL A 79 4.54 13.27 -0.13
N SER A 80 5.80 13.71 -0.19
CA SER A 80 6.89 13.17 0.63
C SER A 80 6.62 13.32 2.12
N LYS A 81 6.06 14.46 2.55
CA LYS A 81 5.65 14.69 3.95
C LYS A 81 4.45 13.83 4.34
N MET A 82 3.44 13.70 3.48
CA MET A 82 2.27 12.85 3.71
C MET A 82 2.64 11.37 3.87
N LEU A 83 3.66 10.91 3.14
CA LEU A 83 4.17 9.53 3.20
C LEU A 83 5.15 9.28 4.36
N GLY A 84 5.58 10.34 5.07
CA GLY A 84 6.55 10.24 6.15
C GLY A 84 7.97 9.90 5.68
N HIS A 85 8.33 10.25 4.45
CA HIS A 85 9.67 9.99 3.93
C HIS A 85 10.65 11.07 4.42
N THR A 86 11.76 10.65 5.01
CA THR A 86 12.87 11.54 5.42
C THR A 86 13.64 12.13 4.25
N SER A 87 13.57 11.50 3.06
CA SER A 87 14.24 11.99 1.85
C SER A 87 13.31 12.02 0.66
N ILE A 88 13.25 13.18 0.00
CA ILE A 88 12.48 13.41 -1.23
C ILE A 88 12.92 12.47 -2.36
N LYS A 89 14.19 12.02 -2.35
CA LYS A 89 14.74 11.07 -3.35
C LYS A 89 13.92 9.80 -3.47
N THR A 90 13.35 9.32 -2.36
CA THR A 90 12.51 8.10 -2.36
C THR A 90 11.18 8.30 -3.06
N THR A 91 10.62 9.51 -2.99
CA THR A 91 9.35 9.90 -3.63
C THR A 91 9.57 10.27 -5.10
N GLN A 92 10.75 10.74 -5.47
CA GLN A 92 11.10 11.08 -6.87
C GLN A 92 10.99 9.89 -7.83
N ILE A 93 11.13 8.66 -7.35
CA ILE A 93 10.95 7.45 -8.16
C ILE A 93 9.53 7.38 -8.73
N TYR A 94 8.54 7.91 -8.00
CA TYR A 94 7.14 7.95 -8.46
C TYR A 94 6.91 9.06 -9.50
N ALA A 95 7.65 10.17 -9.40
CA ALA A 95 7.56 11.29 -10.33
C ALA A 95 8.01 10.92 -11.75
N LYS A 96 9.09 10.14 -11.86
CA LYS A 96 9.63 9.67 -13.16
C LYS A 96 8.67 8.79 -13.96
N ILE A 97 7.67 8.21 -13.30
CA ILE A 97 6.66 7.37 -13.98
C ILE A 97 5.56 8.25 -14.59
N MET A 98 5.44 9.50 -14.15
CA MET A 98 4.37 10.45 -14.50
C MET A 98 4.88 11.59 -15.39
N ASP A 99 5.72 11.29 -16.39
CA ASP A 99 6.27 12.31 -17.29
C ASP A 99 5.18 13.09 -18.06
N ASN A 100 4.01 12.48 -18.29
CA ASN A 100 2.87 13.11 -18.95
C ASN A 100 2.35 14.37 -18.24
N LYS A 101 2.55 14.46 -16.91
CA LYS A 101 2.07 15.59 -16.11
C LYS A 101 2.78 16.90 -16.46
N VAL A 102 4.03 16.83 -16.92
CA VAL A 102 4.79 18.03 -17.32
C VAL A 102 4.12 18.74 -18.50
N GLY A 103 3.53 17.99 -19.42
CA GLY A 103 2.78 18.56 -20.54
C GLY A 103 1.52 19.29 -20.10
N GLU A 104 0.75 18.68 -19.20
CA GLU A 104 -0.48 19.26 -18.63
C GLU A 104 -0.18 20.56 -17.85
N ASP A 105 0.85 20.55 -17.01
CA ASP A 105 1.26 21.72 -16.23
C ASP A 105 1.68 22.89 -17.16
N MET A 106 2.31 22.60 -18.30
CA MET A 106 2.71 23.60 -19.28
C MET A 106 1.51 24.19 -20.06
N GLU A 107 0.50 23.37 -20.36
CA GLU A 107 -0.73 23.81 -21.00
C GLU A 107 -1.52 24.76 -20.07
N VAL A 108 -1.60 24.44 -18.78
CA VAL A 108 -2.21 25.31 -17.77
C VAL A 108 -1.50 26.68 -17.69
N LEU A 109 -0.17 26.68 -17.74
CA LEU A 109 0.61 27.93 -17.74
C LEU A 109 0.35 28.76 -19.00
N LYS A 110 0.30 28.13 -20.17
CA LYS A 110 -0.02 28.82 -21.43
C LYS A 110 -1.38 29.51 -21.35
N ASN A 111 -2.41 28.77 -20.94
CA ASN A 111 -3.79 29.30 -20.83
C ASN A 111 -3.87 30.48 -19.84
N LYS A 112 -3.08 30.44 -18.77
CA LYS A 112 -3.04 31.53 -17.78
C LYS A 112 -2.30 32.77 -18.29
N SER A 113 -1.33 32.60 -19.18
CA SER A 113 -0.61 33.71 -19.81
C SER A 113 -1.39 34.38 -20.94
N GLU A 114 -2.29 33.66 -21.62
CA GLU A 114 -3.14 34.19 -22.69
C GLU A 114 -4.40 34.91 -22.16
N ALA A 115 -4.77 34.64 -20.91
CA ALA A 115 -5.91 35.27 -20.23
C ALA A 115 -5.56 36.60 -19.51
N ALA A 116 -4.28 37.01 -19.55
CA ALA A 116 -3.76 38.25 -18.96
C ALA A 116 -3.42 39.26 -20.06
#